data_AF-A0A662KL15-F1
#
_entry.id   AF-A0A662KL15-F1
#
_cell.length_a   1.000
_cell.length_b   1.000
_cell.length_c   1.000
_cell.angle_alpha   90.00
_cell.angle_beta   90.00
_cell.angle_gamma   90.00
#
_symmetry.space_group_name_H-M   'P 1'
#
loop_
_entity.id
_entity.type
_entity.pdbx_description
1 polymer ?
#
loop_
_entity_poly.entity_id
_entity_poly.type
_entity_poly.pdbx_seq_one_letter_code
_entity_poly.pdbx_strand_id
1 'polypeptide(L)'
;MFRLRDKEIANIILKKLKQMDVNLQIMHVCGTHQDTIVRFGLDDMLRKHGIKIIQGPGCPVCVTTPEEIEKGMLLAEKGVTIATFGDMVRVPGIKGSLEEMHVKGKDVRIVYGIHEALEIAKKGKEVVFMAVGFETTAPSTASILLRNPPENFSIISCHRFIPPAINAILGMGEIALDGLLEPGHVSTIIGAKAYEEISKKYEIPQVIAGFEPIDVLMGIWMIAKQVKEGRHEIENEYTRCVKYEGNKKALDALDKVFDEGDAHWRGFPVIKKSKMVLKGEFEEYDAEKKYEDFLEELEGIEIKEPPGCRCGDVLRGVIDARECPLFGKKCTPEHPIGPCMVSFEGACNIEYRYKK
;
A
#
# COMPACT_ATOMS: atom_id res chain seq x y z
N MET A 1 17.46 -17.87 4.41
CA MET A 1 17.03 -16.59 3.80
C MET A 1 18.24 -16.01 3.08
N PHE A 2 18.17 -15.81 1.76
CA PHE A 2 19.26 -15.22 0.98
C PHE A 2 19.50 -13.78 1.48
N ARG A 3 20.74 -13.43 1.84
CA ARG A 3 21.13 -12.07 2.22
C ARG A 3 21.88 -11.45 1.05
N LEU A 4 21.19 -10.64 0.25
CA LEU A 4 21.77 -9.98 -0.92
C LEU A 4 22.18 -8.55 -0.51
N ARG A 5 23.22 -8.49 0.33
CA ARG A 5 23.72 -7.25 0.97
C ARG A 5 25.21 -7.04 0.76
N ASP A 6 25.77 -7.66 -0.27
CA ASP A 6 27.20 -7.62 -0.53
C ASP A 6 27.64 -6.22 -0.98
N LYS A 7 28.60 -5.64 -0.26
CA LYS A 7 29.07 -4.27 -0.52
C LYS A 7 29.86 -4.15 -1.81
N GLU A 8 30.62 -5.18 -2.20
CA GLU A 8 31.39 -5.17 -3.44
C GLU A 8 30.46 -5.19 -4.65
N ILE A 9 29.43 -6.02 -4.61
CA ILE A 9 28.39 -6.06 -5.66
C ILE A 9 27.68 -4.71 -5.76
N ALA A 10 27.27 -4.11 -4.63
CA ALA A 10 26.64 -2.79 -4.62
C ALA A 10 27.53 -1.73 -5.29
N ASN A 11 28.82 -1.70 -4.96
CA ASN A 11 29.78 -0.77 -5.56
C ASN A 11 29.96 -0.99 -7.07
N ILE A 12 29.94 -2.24 -7.53
CA ILE A 12 30.01 -2.56 -8.97
C ILE A 12 28.78 -2.00 -9.69
N ILE A 13 27.58 -2.19 -9.13
CA ILE A 13 26.33 -1.68 -9.71
C ILE A 13 26.35 -0.15 -9.76
N LEU A 14 26.71 0.51 -8.66
CA LEU A 14 26.79 1.97 -8.60
C LEU A 14 27.82 2.54 -9.58
N LYS A 15 28.97 1.86 -9.75
CA LYS A 15 29.97 2.24 -10.76
C LYS A 15 29.40 2.14 -12.18
N LYS A 16 28.62 1.09 -12.47
CA LYS A 16 27.93 0.96 -13.77
C LYS A 16 26.90 2.06 -13.98
N LEU A 17 26.06 2.34 -12.98
CA LEU A 17 25.10 3.45 -13.03
C LEU A 17 25.80 4.79 -13.30
N LYS A 18 26.89 5.08 -12.59
CA LYS A 18 27.71 6.28 -12.83
C LYS A 18 28.24 6.36 -14.26
N GLN A 19 28.67 5.25 -14.86
CA GLN A 19 29.17 5.20 -16.23
C GLN A 19 28.08 5.42 -17.29
N MET A 20 26.81 5.24 -16.93
CA MET A 20 25.71 5.41 -17.87
C MET A 20 25.38 6.88 -18.14
N ASP A 21 25.75 7.78 -17.21
CA ASP A 21 25.55 9.23 -17.27
C ASP A 21 24.08 9.60 -17.54
N VAL A 22 23.21 9.09 -16.67
CA VAL A 22 21.76 9.25 -16.75
C VAL A 22 21.25 10.22 -15.69
N ASN A 23 20.13 10.89 -15.98
CA ASN A 23 19.39 11.67 -15.01
C ASN A 23 17.95 11.18 -14.99
N LEU A 24 17.58 10.38 -13.98
CA LEU A 24 16.33 9.63 -13.95
C LEU A 24 15.52 9.91 -12.69
N GLN A 25 14.20 9.94 -12.85
CA GLN A 25 13.22 9.87 -11.78
C GLN A 25 12.53 8.51 -11.82
N ILE A 26 12.81 7.67 -10.83
CA ILE A 26 12.25 6.32 -10.74
C ILE A 26 11.33 6.29 -9.53
N MET A 27 10.08 5.85 -9.73
CA MET A 27 9.15 5.65 -8.64
C MET A 27 9.11 4.19 -8.22
N HIS A 28 9.00 3.91 -6.92
CA HIS A 28 8.63 2.59 -6.43
C HIS A 28 7.28 2.68 -5.70
N VAL A 29 6.47 1.62 -5.76
CA VAL A 29 5.14 1.58 -5.11
C VAL A 29 5.07 0.51 -4.03
N CYS A 30 6.09 0.46 -3.18
CA CYS A 30 6.18 -0.49 -2.06
C CYS A 30 6.82 0.14 -0.82
N GLY A 31 6.14 0.13 0.32
CA GLY A 31 6.69 0.61 1.58
C GLY A 31 7.93 -0.16 2.03
N THR A 32 7.98 -1.48 1.78
CA THR A 32 9.17 -2.29 2.09
C THR A 32 10.38 -1.90 1.22
N HIS A 33 10.19 -1.51 -0.05
CA HIS A 33 11.28 -0.92 -0.83
C HIS A 33 11.74 0.40 -0.23
N GLN A 34 10.81 1.27 0.21
CA GLN A 34 11.18 2.53 0.87
C GLN A 34 12.03 2.27 2.12
N ASP A 35 11.64 1.31 2.96
CA ASP A 35 12.40 0.94 4.17
C ASP A 35 13.83 0.55 3.78
N THR A 36 14.00 -0.35 2.81
CA THR A 36 15.34 -0.73 2.31
C THR A 36 16.12 0.46 1.74
N ILE A 37 15.49 1.28 0.90
CA ILE A 37 16.13 2.42 0.27
C ILE A 37 16.69 3.39 1.32
N VAL A 38 15.86 3.78 2.29
CA VAL A 38 16.23 4.77 3.30
C VAL A 38 17.17 4.17 4.35
N ARG A 39 16.87 2.97 4.86
CA ARG A 39 17.66 2.30 5.91
C ARG A 39 19.10 2.04 5.50
N PHE A 40 19.32 1.69 4.24
CA PHE A 40 20.66 1.43 3.69
C PHE A 40 21.26 2.66 2.99
N GLY A 41 20.58 3.81 2.99
CA GLY A 41 21.05 5.06 2.40
C GLY A 41 21.20 4.99 0.88
N LEU A 42 20.47 4.10 0.21
CA LEU A 42 20.58 3.89 -1.24
C LEU A 42 20.15 5.13 -2.01
N ASP A 43 19.15 5.86 -1.53
CA ASP A 43 18.69 7.10 -2.15
C ASP A 43 19.81 8.16 -2.21
N ASP A 44 20.58 8.35 -1.14
CA ASP A 44 21.69 9.31 -1.13
C ASP A 44 22.84 8.85 -2.05
N MET A 45 23.05 7.53 -2.18
CA MET A 45 24.03 6.96 -3.10
C MET A 45 23.61 7.13 -4.57
N LEU A 46 22.33 6.88 -4.87
CA LEU A 46 21.74 6.98 -6.21
C LEU A 46 21.64 8.43 -6.67
N ARG A 47 21.27 9.37 -5.78
CA ARG A 47 21.22 10.80 -6.08
C ARG A 47 22.57 11.34 -6.56
N LYS A 48 23.69 10.85 -6.02
CA LYS A 48 25.06 11.21 -6.48
C LYS A 48 25.36 10.75 -7.91
N HIS A 49 24.51 9.90 -8.48
CA HIS A 49 24.62 9.37 -9.83
C HIS A 49 23.42 9.77 -10.70
N GLY A 50 22.74 10.88 -10.37
CA GLY A 50 21.65 11.44 -11.18
C GLY A 50 20.33 10.69 -11.06
N ILE A 51 20.17 9.79 -10.09
CA ILE A 51 18.96 8.98 -9.96
C ILE A 51 18.19 9.42 -8.72
N LYS A 52 17.02 10.03 -8.93
CA LYS A 52 16.06 10.35 -7.87
C LYS A 52 15.09 9.18 -7.72
N ILE A 53 15.01 8.64 -6.51
CA ILE A 53 13.99 7.65 -6.16
C ILE A 53 12.81 8.38 -5.50
N ILE A 54 11.61 8.11 -6.02
CA ILE A 54 10.35 8.70 -5.57
C ILE A 54 9.50 7.59 -4.97
N GLN A 55 8.88 7.87 -3.83
CA GLN A 55 7.92 6.95 -3.24
C GLN A 55 6.52 7.23 -3.80
N GLY A 56 5.88 6.20 -4.34
CA GLY A 56 4.46 6.22 -4.69
C GLY A 56 3.57 5.64 -3.59
N PRO A 57 2.31 5.31 -3.90
CA PRO A 57 1.29 4.90 -2.93
C PRO A 57 1.42 3.42 -2.54
N GLY A 58 2.60 3.02 -2.08
CA GLY A 58 2.95 1.64 -1.73
C GLY A 58 2.63 1.21 -0.30
N CYS A 59 1.82 1.96 0.42
CA CYS A 59 1.43 1.71 1.81
C CYS A 59 -0.10 1.59 1.88
N PRO A 60 -0.68 0.38 2.06
CA PRO A 60 -2.12 0.20 1.98
C PRO A 60 -2.87 0.94 3.09
N VAL A 61 -2.31 0.95 4.31
CA VAL A 61 -2.82 1.70 5.46
C VAL A 61 -2.82 3.21 5.19
N CYS A 62 -1.82 3.70 4.45
CA CYS A 62 -1.70 5.11 4.15
C CYS A 62 -2.76 5.58 3.14
N VAL A 63 -3.16 4.71 2.21
CA VAL A 63 -4.12 5.04 1.16
C VAL A 63 -5.58 4.82 1.57
N THR A 64 -5.83 4.06 2.65
CA THR A 64 -7.17 3.94 3.26
C THR A 64 -7.70 5.32 3.67
N THR A 65 -8.94 5.63 3.30
CA THR A 65 -9.50 6.98 3.47
C THR A 65 -9.97 7.21 4.90
N PRO A 66 -10.05 8.48 5.36
CA PRO A 66 -10.64 8.76 6.68
C PRO A 66 -12.09 8.27 6.78
N GLU A 67 -12.85 8.22 5.68
CA GLU A 67 -14.21 7.66 5.65
C GLU A 67 -14.23 6.19 6.05
N GLU A 68 -13.30 5.38 5.52
CA GLU A 68 -13.18 3.97 5.90
C GLU A 68 -12.81 3.81 7.39
N ILE A 69 -12.02 4.73 7.96
CA ILE A 69 -11.73 4.76 9.41
C ILE A 69 -13.00 5.07 10.21
N GLU A 70 -13.75 6.09 9.79
CA GLU A 70 -14.98 6.52 10.47
C GLU A 70 -16.03 5.42 10.45
N LYS A 71 -16.16 4.65 9.36
CA LYS A 71 -17.02 3.45 9.31
C LYS A 71 -16.66 2.46 10.42
N GLY A 72 -15.38 2.11 10.55
CA GLY A 72 -14.91 1.23 11.62
C GLY A 72 -15.18 1.80 13.02
N MET A 73 -14.90 3.09 13.22
CA MET A 73 -15.14 3.76 14.50
C MET A 73 -16.62 3.80 14.88
N LEU A 74 -17.51 4.10 13.94
CA LEU A 74 -18.94 4.14 14.16
C LEU A 74 -19.50 2.77 14.52
N LEU A 75 -19.10 1.71 13.82
CA LEU A 75 -19.50 0.35 14.18
C LEU A 75 -19.01 -0.04 15.58
N ALA A 76 -17.79 0.38 15.97
CA ALA A 76 -17.30 0.21 17.34
C ALA A 76 -18.18 0.98 18.35
N GLU A 77 -18.65 2.19 18.02
CA GLU A 77 -19.57 2.95 18.88
C GLU A 77 -20.88 2.20 19.13
N LYS A 78 -21.42 1.56 18.08
CA LYS A 78 -22.64 0.74 18.10
C LYS A 78 -22.47 -0.62 18.78
N GLY A 79 -21.25 -0.94 19.25
CA GLY A 79 -20.98 -2.14 20.04
C GLY A 79 -20.48 -3.35 19.24
N VAL A 80 -20.18 -3.17 17.95
CA VAL A 80 -19.54 -4.21 17.13
C VAL A 80 -18.06 -4.32 17.48
N THR A 81 -17.52 -5.54 17.52
CA THR A 81 -16.08 -5.73 17.72
C THR A 81 -15.34 -5.42 16.43
N ILE A 82 -14.40 -4.47 16.47
CA ILE A 82 -13.55 -4.16 15.31
C ILE A 82 -12.21 -4.87 15.45
N ALA A 83 -11.87 -5.71 14.49
CA ALA A 83 -10.55 -6.33 14.39
C ALA A 83 -9.76 -5.71 13.23
N THR A 84 -8.52 -5.29 13.48
CA THR A 84 -7.65 -4.73 12.42
C THR A 84 -6.16 -4.82 12.78
N PHE A 85 -5.29 -4.44 11.84
CA PHE A 85 -3.84 -4.47 12.03
C PHE A 85 -3.35 -3.39 13.02
N GLY A 86 -2.21 -3.64 13.65
CA GLY A 86 -1.69 -2.80 14.73
C GLY A 86 -1.27 -1.39 14.32
N ASP A 87 -0.87 -1.16 13.08
CA ASP A 87 -0.65 0.19 12.57
C ASP A 87 -1.96 0.91 12.23
N MET A 88 -2.95 0.15 11.76
CA MET A 88 -4.25 0.68 11.38
C MET A 88 -5.02 1.29 12.57
N VAL A 89 -4.88 0.74 13.78
CA VAL A 89 -5.62 1.26 14.95
C VAL A 89 -5.24 2.71 15.32
N ARG A 90 -4.02 3.14 14.96
CA ARG A 90 -3.50 4.48 15.27
C ARG A 90 -3.74 5.49 14.14
N VAL A 91 -4.32 5.06 13.02
CA VAL A 91 -4.61 5.97 11.91
C VAL A 91 -5.69 6.96 12.33
N PRO A 92 -5.43 8.28 12.21
CA PRO A 92 -6.42 9.27 12.59
C PRO A 92 -7.59 9.29 11.57
N GLY A 93 -8.80 9.21 12.10
CA GLY A 93 -10.03 9.67 11.46
C GLY A 93 -10.31 11.14 11.81
N ILE A 94 -11.57 11.54 11.72
CA ILE A 94 -12.09 12.87 12.08
C ILE A 94 -12.27 12.99 13.59
N LYS A 95 -12.91 11.99 14.21
CA LYS A 95 -13.32 12.02 15.63
C LYS A 95 -12.29 11.41 16.58
N GLY A 96 -11.14 10.99 16.07
CA GLY A 96 -10.11 10.28 16.82
C GLY A 96 -9.51 9.13 16.01
N SER A 97 -9.11 8.06 16.68
CA SER A 97 -8.61 6.82 16.07
C SER A 97 -9.27 5.61 16.74
N LEU A 98 -9.15 4.43 16.13
CA LEU A 98 -9.62 3.18 16.75
C LEU A 98 -8.90 2.89 18.08
N GLU A 99 -7.65 3.31 18.25
CA GLU A 99 -6.91 3.26 19.52
C GLU A 99 -7.61 4.11 20.59
N GLU A 100 -8.04 5.33 20.26
CA GLU A 100 -8.81 6.16 21.19
C GLU A 100 -10.18 5.55 21.52
N MET A 101 -10.82 4.88 20.56
CA MET A 101 -12.07 4.15 20.80
C MET A 101 -11.86 3.00 21.80
N HIS A 102 -10.74 2.29 21.69
CA HIS A 102 -10.35 1.27 22.66
C HIS A 102 -10.19 1.85 24.07
N VAL A 103 -9.50 2.99 24.20
CA VAL A 103 -9.32 3.70 25.48
C VAL A 103 -10.68 4.16 26.06
N LYS A 104 -11.65 4.50 25.21
CA LYS A 104 -13.04 4.82 25.60
C LYS A 104 -13.89 3.59 25.94
N GLY A 105 -13.29 2.39 25.99
CA GLY A 105 -13.95 1.14 26.37
C GLY A 105 -14.70 0.43 25.24
N LYS A 106 -14.51 0.84 23.98
CA LYS A 106 -15.05 0.13 22.81
C LYS A 106 -14.22 -1.10 22.49
N ASP A 107 -14.84 -2.13 21.90
CA ASP A 107 -14.17 -3.41 21.65
C ASP A 107 -13.38 -3.38 20.32
N VAL A 108 -12.17 -2.85 20.39
CA VAL A 108 -11.20 -2.85 19.28
C VAL A 108 -10.10 -3.86 19.57
N ARG A 109 -9.78 -4.71 18.59
CA ARG A 109 -8.84 -5.83 18.69
C ARG A 109 -7.75 -5.71 17.64
N ILE A 110 -6.51 -5.62 18.12
CA ILE A 110 -5.34 -5.71 17.23
C ILE A 110 -5.12 -7.19 16.89
N VAL A 111 -5.02 -7.48 15.60
CA VAL A 111 -4.77 -8.82 15.06
C VAL A 111 -3.64 -8.80 14.05
N TYR A 112 -2.94 -9.93 13.90
CA TYR A 112 -1.92 -10.10 12.84
C TYR A 112 -2.51 -10.50 11.49
N GLY A 113 -3.78 -10.85 11.43
CA GLY A 113 -4.48 -11.17 10.21
C GLY A 113 -5.89 -11.67 10.44
N ILE A 114 -6.60 -11.92 9.34
CA ILE A 114 -8.02 -12.27 9.35
C ILE A 114 -8.33 -13.56 10.14
N HIS A 115 -7.39 -14.51 10.20
CA HIS A 115 -7.58 -15.74 10.97
C HIS A 115 -7.83 -15.49 12.45
N GLU A 116 -7.12 -14.54 13.06
CA GLU A 116 -7.33 -14.18 14.47
C GLU A 116 -8.68 -13.49 14.68
N ALA A 117 -9.10 -12.64 13.74
CA ALA A 117 -10.44 -12.03 13.76
C ALA A 117 -11.54 -13.10 13.69
N LEU A 118 -11.37 -14.12 12.84
CA LEU A 118 -12.28 -15.26 12.73
C LEU A 118 -12.35 -16.07 14.04
N GLU A 119 -11.22 -16.28 14.73
CA GLU A 119 -11.22 -16.98 16.02
C GLU A 119 -11.92 -16.18 17.12
N ILE A 120 -11.99 -14.85 17.01
CA ILE A 120 -12.80 -14.01 17.90
C ILE A 120 -14.29 -14.21 17.58
N ALA A 121 -14.67 -14.21 16.30
CA ALA A 121 -16.06 -14.42 15.88
C ALA A 121 -16.59 -15.80 16.30
N LYS A 122 -15.78 -16.86 16.17
CA LYS A 122 -16.13 -18.23 16.61
C LYS A 122 -16.44 -18.35 18.11
N LYS A 123 -16.02 -17.38 18.93
CA LYS A 123 -16.37 -17.31 20.36
C LYS A 123 -17.74 -16.65 20.61
N GLY A 124 -18.49 -16.35 19.56
CA GLY A 124 -19.85 -15.79 19.62
C GLY A 124 -19.93 -14.27 19.64
N LYS A 125 -18.83 -13.56 19.35
CA LYS A 125 -18.83 -12.09 19.26
C LYS A 125 -19.16 -11.63 17.84
N GLU A 126 -19.93 -10.56 17.72
CA GLU A 126 -20.11 -9.87 16.45
C GLU A 126 -18.81 -9.14 16.07
N VAL A 127 -18.16 -9.55 14.98
CA VAL A 127 -16.83 -9.09 14.57
C VAL A 127 -16.88 -8.54 13.14
N VAL A 128 -16.39 -7.32 12.98
CA VAL A 128 -16.04 -6.73 11.69
C VAL A 128 -14.52 -6.68 11.58
N PHE A 129 -13.97 -7.37 10.58
CA PHE A 129 -12.57 -7.24 10.23
C PHE A 129 -12.37 -6.10 9.23
N MET A 130 -11.64 -5.06 9.62
CA MET A 130 -11.31 -3.96 8.72
C MET A 130 -10.10 -4.39 7.86
N ALA A 131 -10.40 -4.91 6.68
CA ALA A 131 -9.47 -5.64 5.83
C ALA A 131 -8.69 -4.68 4.93
N VAL A 132 -7.54 -4.24 5.42
CA VAL A 132 -6.62 -3.34 4.70
C VAL A 132 -5.57 -4.17 3.97
N GLY A 133 -5.19 -3.73 2.78
CA GLY A 133 -4.02 -4.25 2.08
C GLY A 133 -4.21 -4.39 0.58
N PHE A 134 -3.12 -4.71 -0.11
CA PHE A 134 -3.10 -4.87 -1.55
C PHE A 134 -3.36 -6.33 -1.95
N GLU A 135 -2.95 -6.71 -3.17
CA GLU A 135 -3.07 -8.07 -3.69
C GLU A 135 -2.32 -9.11 -2.85
N THR A 136 -1.37 -8.69 -2.01
CA THR A 136 -0.63 -9.56 -1.09
C THR A 136 -1.45 -10.09 0.08
N THR A 137 -2.43 -9.32 0.56
CA THR A 137 -3.20 -9.63 1.77
C THR A 137 -4.61 -10.10 1.45
N ALA A 138 -5.19 -9.59 0.36
CA ALA A 138 -6.55 -9.92 -0.05
C ALA A 138 -6.82 -11.43 -0.28
N PRO A 139 -5.85 -12.26 -0.74
CA PRO A 139 -6.07 -13.69 -0.88
C PRO A 139 -6.41 -14.40 0.43
N SER A 140 -5.87 -13.93 1.57
CA SER A 140 -6.23 -14.47 2.89
C SER A 140 -7.69 -14.16 3.24
N THR A 141 -8.15 -12.95 2.92
CA THR A 141 -9.55 -12.55 3.06
C THR A 141 -10.46 -13.43 2.20
N ALA A 142 -10.13 -13.59 0.91
CA ALA A 142 -10.88 -14.44 0.00
C ALA A 142 -10.93 -15.90 0.48
N SER A 143 -9.80 -16.44 0.96
CA SER A 143 -9.75 -17.81 1.45
C SER A 143 -10.60 -18.05 2.70
N ILE A 144 -10.86 -17.04 3.53
CA ILE A 144 -11.76 -17.19 4.67
C ILE A 144 -13.21 -17.18 4.21
N LEU A 145 -13.58 -16.24 3.34
CA LEU A 145 -14.94 -16.13 2.82
C LEU A 145 -15.38 -17.37 2.04
N LEU A 146 -14.50 -17.94 1.22
CA LEU A 146 -14.74 -19.20 0.51
C LEU A 146 -14.99 -20.42 1.42
N ARG A 147 -14.77 -20.29 2.74
CA ARG A 147 -15.03 -21.33 3.73
C ARG A 147 -16.29 -21.09 4.55
N ASN A 148 -17.11 -20.11 4.17
CA ASN A 148 -18.37 -19.75 4.84
C ASN A 148 -18.16 -19.53 6.35
N PRO A 149 -17.49 -18.43 6.74
CA PRO A 149 -17.28 -18.14 8.14
C PRO A 149 -18.64 -17.92 8.86
N PRO A 150 -18.67 -17.95 10.20
CA PRO A 150 -19.90 -17.70 10.96
C PRO A 150 -20.58 -16.38 10.58
N GLU A 151 -21.92 -16.32 10.63
CA GLU A 151 -22.74 -15.15 10.25
C GLU A 151 -22.41 -13.87 11.03
N ASN A 152 -21.84 -14.02 12.23
CA ASN A 152 -21.38 -12.91 13.09
C ASN A 152 -19.97 -12.41 12.72
N PHE A 153 -19.45 -12.79 11.56
CA PHE A 153 -18.20 -12.31 10.99
C PHE A 153 -18.49 -11.54 9.69
N SER A 154 -17.97 -10.32 9.58
CA SER A 154 -18.10 -9.49 8.37
C SER A 154 -16.84 -8.67 8.14
N ILE A 155 -16.73 -8.03 6.97
CA ILE A 155 -15.53 -7.33 6.52
C ILE A 155 -15.90 -5.93 6.03
N ILE A 156 -15.14 -4.92 6.46
CA ILE A 156 -15.04 -3.67 5.72
C ILE A 156 -13.87 -3.85 4.76
N SER A 157 -14.16 -3.97 3.46
CA SER A 157 -13.12 -4.20 2.45
C SER A 157 -12.39 -2.89 2.15
N CYS A 158 -11.21 -2.72 2.74
CA CYS A 158 -10.27 -1.65 2.42
C CYS A 158 -9.20 -2.14 1.42
N HIS A 159 -9.45 -3.26 0.74
CA HIS A 159 -8.51 -3.83 -0.20
C HIS A 159 -8.43 -3.03 -1.51
N ARG A 160 -7.22 -2.97 -2.06
CA ARG A 160 -6.88 -2.11 -3.19
C ARG A 160 -6.01 -2.82 -4.23
N PHE A 161 -6.11 -2.40 -5.48
CA PHE A 161 -5.26 -2.87 -6.58
C PHE A 161 -4.15 -1.84 -6.91
N ILE A 162 -2.92 -2.31 -7.04
CA ILE A 162 -1.76 -1.47 -7.37
C ILE A 162 -1.73 -1.03 -8.84
N PRO A 163 -1.93 -1.88 -9.86
CA PRO A 163 -1.84 -1.46 -11.25
C PRO A 163 -2.78 -0.29 -11.63
N PRO A 164 -4.03 -0.21 -11.15
CA PRO A 164 -4.88 0.97 -11.33
C PRO A 164 -4.32 2.25 -10.70
N ALA A 165 -3.67 2.16 -9.53
CA ALA A 165 -3.05 3.31 -8.88
C ALA A 165 -1.83 3.82 -9.66
N ILE A 166 -1.00 2.92 -10.21
CA ILE A 166 0.11 3.29 -11.10
C ILE A 166 -0.43 3.99 -12.35
N ASN A 167 -1.46 3.44 -12.99
CA ASN A 167 -2.13 4.07 -14.13
C ASN A 167 -2.64 5.48 -13.79
N ALA A 168 -3.19 5.67 -12.59
CA ALA A 168 -3.67 6.98 -12.15
C ALA A 168 -2.52 7.99 -12.02
N ILE A 169 -1.40 7.61 -11.41
CA ILE A 169 -0.21 8.48 -11.26
C ILE A 169 0.31 8.91 -12.63
N LEU A 170 0.55 7.95 -13.52
CA LEU A 170 1.05 8.23 -14.86
C LEU A 170 0.05 9.05 -15.68
N GLY A 171 -1.26 8.80 -15.50
CA GLY A 171 -2.32 9.53 -16.16
C GLY A 171 -2.51 10.97 -15.68
N MET A 172 -2.21 11.27 -14.41
CA MET A 172 -2.27 12.64 -13.87
C MET A 172 -1.09 13.51 -14.37
N GLY A 173 0.06 12.90 -14.67
CA GLY A 173 1.19 13.60 -15.29
C GLY A 173 1.85 14.67 -14.40
N GLU A 174 1.63 14.62 -13.09
CA GLU A 174 2.19 15.60 -12.13
C GLU A 174 3.70 15.44 -11.92
N ILE A 175 4.24 14.27 -12.28
CA ILE A 175 5.65 13.91 -12.13
C ILE A 175 6.10 13.27 -13.44
N ALA A 176 7.25 13.72 -13.95
CA ALA A 176 7.91 13.09 -15.08
C ALA A 176 8.71 11.87 -14.59
N LEU A 177 8.13 10.67 -14.74
CA LEU A 177 8.75 9.42 -14.34
C LEU A 177 9.44 8.76 -15.54
N ASP A 178 10.67 8.32 -15.34
CA ASP A 178 11.47 7.60 -16.33
C ASP A 178 11.43 6.08 -16.16
N GLY A 179 10.90 5.59 -15.03
CA GLY A 179 10.77 4.16 -14.77
C GLY A 179 10.09 3.83 -13.45
N LEU A 180 9.68 2.57 -13.31
CA LEU A 180 9.02 2.06 -12.10
C LEU A 180 9.72 0.83 -11.54
N LEU A 181 9.91 0.83 -10.23
CA LEU A 181 10.35 -0.34 -9.47
C LEU A 181 9.11 -1.00 -8.84
N GLU A 182 8.71 -2.13 -9.40
CA GLU A 182 7.46 -2.80 -9.08
C GLU A 182 7.56 -3.65 -7.79
N PRO A 183 6.49 -3.69 -6.98
CA PRO A 183 6.47 -4.33 -5.67
C PRO A 183 6.64 -5.85 -5.78
N GLY A 184 7.70 -6.40 -5.19
CA GLY A 184 8.02 -7.83 -5.30
C GLY A 184 6.94 -8.78 -4.76
N HIS A 185 6.32 -8.46 -3.62
CA HIS A 185 5.32 -9.32 -3.00
C HIS A 185 3.98 -9.26 -3.74
N VAL A 186 3.52 -8.07 -4.12
CA VAL A 186 2.31 -7.91 -4.96
C VAL A 186 2.49 -8.66 -6.27
N SER A 187 3.66 -8.50 -6.91
CA SER A 187 4.02 -9.21 -8.13
C SER A 187 4.10 -10.73 -7.95
N THR A 188 4.35 -11.25 -6.75
CA THR A 188 4.28 -12.69 -6.47
C THR A 188 2.84 -13.21 -6.61
N ILE A 189 1.85 -12.36 -6.38
CA ILE A 189 0.43 -12.68 -6.56
C ILE A 189 -0.01 -12.45 -8.00
N ILE A 190 0.18 -11.25 -8.55
CA ILE A 190 -0.37 -10.87 -9.86
C ILE A 190 0.54 -11.18 -11.06
N GLY A 191 1.81 -11.48 -10.80
CA GLY A 191 2.80 -11.78 -11.83
C GLY A 191 3.28 -10.56 -12.60
N ALA A 192 4.30 -10.78 -13.45
CA ALA A 192 4.81 -9.73 -14.33
C ALA A 192 3.80 -9.32 -15.40
N LYS A 193 2.94 -10.25 -15.84
CA LYS A 193 1.92 -10.00 -16.85
C LYS A 193 0.99 -8.83 -16.51
N ALA A 194 0.67 -8.62 -15.23
CA ALA A 194 -0.25 -7.58 -14.78
C ALA A 194 0.24 -6.14 -15.08
N TYR A 195 1.54 -5.95 -15.29
CA TYR A 195 2.15 -4.64 -15.52
C TYR A 195 2.42 -4.35 -17.00
N GLU A 196 2.33 -5.34 -17.91
CA GLU A 196 2.71 -5.19 -19.32
C GLU A 196 1.99 -4.04 -20.02
N GLU A 197 0.69 -3.90 -19.77
CA GLU A 197 -0.12 -2.88 -20.41
C GLU A 197 0.27 -1.46 -19.96
N ILE A 198 0.80 -1.31 -18.74
CA ILE A 198 1.31 -0.02 -18.25
C ILE A 198 2.56 0.37 -19.05
N SER A 199 3.50 -0.55 -19.22
CA SER A 199 4.72 -0.33 -20.01
C SER A 199 4.39 0.01 -21.47
N LYS A 200 3.45 -0.71 -22.09
CA LYS A 200 3.03 -0.46 -23.48
C LYS A 200 2.32 0.88 -23.64
N LYS A 201 1.44 1.23 -22.70
CA LYS A 201 0.60 2.42 -22.79
C LYS A 201 1.36 3.71 -22.55
N TYR A 202 2.30 3.71 -21.60
CA TYR A 202 3.04 4.91 -21.18
C TYR A 202 4.50 4.92 -21.66
N GLU A 203 4.92 3.89 -22.40
CA GLU A 203 6.31 3.73 -22.85
C GLU A 203 7.33 3.86 -21.71
N ILE A 204 6.97 3.32 -20.54
CA ILE A 204 7.77 3.39 -19.31
C ILE A 204 8.37 2.01 -18.97
N PRO A 205 9.70 1.91 -18.76
CA PRO A 205 10.31 0.67 -18.31
C PRO A 205 9.93 0.37 -16.86
N GLN A 206 9.63 -0.90 -16.60
CA GLN A 206 9.24 -1.39 -15.28
C GLN A 206 10.15 -2.56 -14.89
N VAL A 207 10.54 -2.64 -13.62
CA VAL A 207 11.30 -3.79 -13.11
C VAL A 207 10.76 -4.25 -11.78
N ILE A 208 10.36 -5.52 -11.70
CA ILE A 208 9.98 -6.17 -10.45
C ILE A 208 11.23 -6.55 -9.69
N ALA A 209 11.38 -6.02 -8.48
CA ALA A 209 12.54 -6.29 -7.64
C ALA A 209 12.16 -6.87 -6.27
N GLY A 210 13.09 -7.65 -5.72
CA GLY A 210 13.04 -8.05 -4.32
C GLY A 210 13.29 -6.88 -3.35
N PHE A 211 13.50 -7.19 -2.08
CA PHE A 211 13.58 -6.19 -1.00
C PHE A 211 14.96 -6.01 -0.42
N GLU A 212 15.93 -6.82 -0.84
CA GLU A 212 17.29 -6.66 -0.38
C GLU A 212 17.96 -5.49 -1.14
N PRO A 213 18.95 -4.80 -0.54
CA PRO A 213 19.63 -3.67 -1.18
C PRO A 213 20.15 -3.95 -2.59
N ILE A 214 20.68 -5.16 -2.83
CA ILE A 214 21.16 -5.55 -4.16
C ILE A 214 20.01 -5.77 -5.14
N ASP A 215 18.86 -6.28 -4.71
CA ASP A 215 17.69 -6.41 -5.59
C ASP A 215 17.25 -5.03 -6.08
N VAL A 216 17.14 -4.08 -5.16
CA VAL A 216 16.73 -2.70 -5.46
C VAL A 216 17.72 -2.03 -6.39
N LEU A 217 19.02 -2.12 -6.10
CA LEU A 217 20.07 -1.55 -6.96
C LEU A 217 20.10 -2.19 -8.35
N MET A 218 19.90 -3.52 -8.42
CA MET A 218 19.85 -4.24 -9.70
C MET A 218 18.62 -3.81 -10.51
N GLY A 219 17.45 -3.73 -9.89
CA GLY A 219 16.23 -3.26 -10.54
C GLY A 219 16.39 -1.84 -11.11
N ILE A 220 16.99 -0.93 -10.33
CA ILE A 220 17.28 0.43 -10.79
C ILE A 220 18.29 0.44 -11.95
N TRP A 221 19.33 -0.39 -11.90
CA TRP A 221 20.26 -0.54 -13.01
C TRP A 221 19.60 -1.09 -14.28
N MET A 222 18.69 -2.05 -14.14
CA MET A 222 17.91 -2.59 -15.25
C MET A 222 17.01 -1.52 -15.88
N ILE A 223 16.32 -0.72 -15.07
CA ILE A 223 15.54 0.45 -15.53
C ILE A 223 16.44 1.42 -16.31
N ALA A 224 17.56 1.85 -15.72
CA ALA A 224 18.48 2.77 -16.37
C ALA A 224 19.02 2.23 -17.70
N LYS A 225 19.21 0.92 -17.79
CA LYS A 225 19.65 0.25 -19.02
C LYS A 225 18.56 0.30 -20.08
N GLN A 226 17.32 0.00 -19.73
CA GLN A 226 16.19 0.10 -20.64
C GLN A 226 16.03 1.52 -21.20
N VAL A 227 16.07 2.54 -20.34
CA VAL A 227 15.97 3.95 -20.77
C VAL A 227 17.07 4.30 -21.78
N LYS A 228 18.32 3.89 -21.53
CA LYS A 228 19.45 4.15 -22.44
C LYS A 228 19.32 3.40 -23.77
N GLU A 229 18.68 2.25 -23.77
CA GLU A 229 18.43 1.43 -24.95
C GLU A 229 17.13 1.82 -25.70
N GLY A 230 16.33 2.76 -25.15
CA GLY A 230 15.02 3.12 -25.69
C GLY A 230 13.98 2.00 -25.53
N ARG A 231 14.16 1.09 -24.57
CA ARG A 231 13.22 0.01 -24.25
C ARG A 231 12.27 0.43 -23.13
N HIS A 232 11.05 -0.11 -23.17
CA HIS A 232 10.00 0.15 -22.21
C HIS A 232 9.23 -1.14 -21.89
N GLU A 233 9.96 -2.14 -21.37
CA GLU A 233 9.44 -3.47 -21.07
C GLU A 233 9.33 -3.68 -19.56
N ILE A 234 8.48 -4.63 -19.17
CA ILE A 234 8.47 -5.19 -17.82
C ILE A 234 9.53 -6.28 -17.72
N GLU A 235 10.56 -6.06 -16.90
CA GLU A 235 11.55 -7.08 -16.55
C GLU A 235 11.34 -7.59 -15.12
N ASN A 236 11.78 -8.82 -14.86
CA ASN A 236 11.65 -9.45 -13.55
C ASN A 236 13.04 -9.76 -12.99
N GLU A 237 13.52 -8.91 -12.07
CA GLU A 237 14.73 -9.18 -11.29
C GLU A 237 14.44 -10.25 -10.23
N TYR A 238 13.23 -10.22 -9.66
CA TYR A 238 12.82 -11.10 -8.57
C TYR A 238 12.36 -12.51 -8.99
N THR A 239 13.00 -13.09 -10.03
CA THR A 239 12.65 -14.39 -10.64
C THR A 239 12.55 -15.56 -9.67
N ARG A 240 13.27 -15.49 -8.56
CA ARG A 240 13.26 -16.51 -7.49
C ARG A 240 11.93 -16.59 -6.73
N CYS A 241 11.07 -15.57 -6.82
CA CYS A 241 9.77 -15.53 -6.16
C CYS A 241 8.62 -15.25 -7.14
N VAL A 242 8.87 -14.47 -8.18
CA VAL A 242 7.82 -13.98 -9.08
C VAL A 242 7.81 -14.78 -10.38
N LYS A 243 6.64 -15.35 -10.70
CA LYS A 243 6.35 -15.95 -12.00
C LYS A 243 5.70 -14.94 -12.93
N TYR A 244 5.79 -15.17 -14.24
CA TYR A 244 5.17 -14.30 -15.22
C TYR A 244 3.64 -14.22 -15.03
N GLU A 245 3.00 -15.37 -14.82
CA GLU A 245 1.55 -15.49 -14.61
C GLU A 245 1.10 -15.28 -13.16
N GLY A 246 2.02 -15.03 -12.23
CA GLY A 246 1.72 -14.87 -10.81
C GLY A 246 1.31 -16.17 -10.12
N ASN A 247 0.54 -16.03 -9.04
CA ASN A 247 0.02 -17.14 -8.27
C ASN A 247 -1.43 -17.44 -8.66
N LYS A 248 -1.61 -18.40 -9.58
CA LYS A 248 -2.94 -18.80 -10.06
C LYS A 248 -3.94 -19.10 -8.95
N LYS A 249 -3.54 -19.81 -7.89
CA LYS A 249 -4.47 -20.14 -6.78
C LYS A 249 -4.95 -18.91 -6.02
N ALA A 250 -4.07 -17.92 -5.84
CA ALA A 250 -4.43 -16.67 -5.18
C ALA A 250 -5.32 -15.82 -6.10
N LEU A 251 -4.98 -15.72 -7.38
CA LEU A 251 -5.80 -15.03 -8.39
C LEU A 251 -7.19 -15.65 -8.51
N ASP A 252 -7.30 -16.98 -8.57
CA ASP A 252 -8.59 -17.69 -8.62
C ASP A 252 -9.43 -17.43 -7.35
N ALA A 253 -8.80 -17.27 -6.19
CA ALA A 253 -9.51 -16.95 -4.95
C ALA A 253 -10.00 -15.50 -4.96
N LEU A 254 -9.18 -14.56 -5.42
CA LEU A 254 -9.56 -13.15 -5.57
C LEU A 254 -10.71 -12.99 -6.56
N ASP A 255 -10.61 -13.63 -7.73
CA ASP A 255 -11.63 -13.58 -8.79
C ASP A 255 -12.96 -14.18 -8.32
N LYS A 256 -12.96 -15.20 -7.47
CA LYS A 256 -14.22 -15.73 -6.92
C LYS A 256 -14.88 -14.75 -5.96
N VAL A 257 -14.12 -14.06 -5.12
CA VAL A 257 -14.66 -13.31 -3.97
C VAL A 257 -14.88 -11.83 -4.27
N PHE A 258 -14.09 -11.24 -5.16
CA PHE A 258 -14.08 -9.80 -5.37
C PHE A 258 -14.38 -9.42 -6.82
N ASP A 259 -15.15 -8.35 -6.98
CA ASP A 259 -15.27 -7.55 -8.20
C ASP A 259 -14.35 -6.31 -8.13
N GLU A 260 -14.00 -5.76 -9.28
CA GLU A 260 -13.33 -4.46 -9.39
C GLU A 260 -14.34 -3.32 -9.16
N GLY A 261 -14.08 -2.48 -8.15
CA GLY A 261 -14.85 -1.27 -7.88
C GLY A 261 -14.01 0.00 -7.98
N ASP A 262 -14.70 1.12 -8.17
CA ASP A 262 -14.10 2.45 -8.13
C ASP A 262 -13.96 2.89 -6.66
N ALA A 263 -12.87 3.56 -6.32
CA ALA A 263 -12.68 4.05 -4.96
C ALA A 263 -11.79 5.28 -4.87
N HIS A 264 -12.04 6.05 -3.83
CA HIS A 264 -11.08 7.03 -3.33
C HIS A 264 -9.86 6.32 -2.73
N TRP A 265 -8.70 6.91 -3.00
CA TRP A 265 -7.48 6.67 -2.25
C TRP A 265 -7.13 7.99 -1.58
N ARG A 266 -6.59 7.95 -0.36
CA ARG A 266 -6.16 9.17 0.32
C ARG A 266 -5.18 9.96 -0.57
N GLY A 267 -5.56 11.20 -0.88
CA GLY A 267 -4.76 12.08 -1.71
C GLY A 267 -4.94 11.93 -3.22
N PHE A 268 -5.82 11.04 -3.67
CA PHE A 268 -6.14 10.84 -5.08
C PHE A 268 -7.60 11.16 -5.36
N PRO A 269 -7.94 11.52 -6.62
CA PRO A 269 -9.32 11.43 -7.07
C PRO A 269 -9.82 9.97 -7.04
N VAL A 270 -11.09 9.75 -7.37
CA VAL A 270 -11.61 8.39 -7.56
C VAL A 270 -10.77 7.68 -8.61
N ILE A 271 -10.16 6.56 -8.23
CA ILE A 271 -9.40 5.70 -9.12
C ILE A 271 -10.32 4.55 -9.54
N LYS A 272 -10.56 4.44 -10.85
CA LYS A 272 -11.42 3.41 -11.41
C LYS A 272 -10.85 2.02 -11.19
N LYS A 273 -11.71 1.03 -10.91
CA LYS A 273 -11.35 -0.38 -10.77
C LYS A 273 -10.21 -0.64 -9.76
N SER A 274 -10.09 0.19 -8.74
CA SER A 274 -8.96 0.18 -7.79
C SER A 274 -9.28 -0.42 -6.43
N LYS A 275 -10.55 -0.72 -6.13
CA LYS A 275 -11.00 -1.39 -4.90
C LYS A 275 -11.47 -2.79 -5.20
N MET A 276 -11.21 -3.70 -4.26
CA MET A 276 -11.78 -5.05 -4.27
C MET A 276 -13.11 -5.01 -3.51
N VAL A 277 -14.22 -5.09 -4.23
CA VAL A 277 -15.58 -5.08 -3.66
C VAL A 277 -16.07 -6.51 -3.58
N LEU A 278 -16.75 -6.90 -2.50
CA LEU A 278 -17.27 -8.25 -2.38
C LEU A 278 -18.34 -8.52 -3.45
N LYS A 279 -18.26 -9.67 -4.11
CA LYS A 279 -19.30 -10.12 -5.05
C LYS A 279 -20.62 -10.32 -4.33
N GLY A 280 -21.73 -10.25 -5.07
CA GLY A 280 -23.08 -10.44 -4.51
C GLY A 280 -23.26 -11.75 -3.74
N GLU A 281 -22.59 -12.82 -4.13
CA GLU A 281 -22.63 -14.11 -3.40
C GLU A 281 -21.98 -14.07 -2.01
N PHE A 282 -21.21 -13.02 -1.69
CA PHE A 282 -20.59 -12.78 -0.38
C PHE A 282 -21.15 -11.53 0.32
N GLU A 283 -22.29 -11.00 -0.15
CA GLU A 283 -22.93 -9.79 0.39
C GLU A 283 -23.25 -9.87 1.89
N GLU A 284 -23.57 -11.07 2.40
CA GLU A 284 -23.81 -11.31 3.83
C GLU A 284 -22.57 -11.01 4.72
N TYR A 285 -21.37 -11.05 4.15
CA TYR A 285 -20.12 -10.74 4.83
C TYR A 285 -19.65 -9.30 4.60
N ASP A 286 -20.35 -8.51 3.78
CA ASP A 286 -20.04 -7.11 3.56
C ASP A 286 -20.58 -6.27 4.72
N ALA A 287 -19.68 -5.77 5.57
CA ALA A 287 -20.07 -4.95 6.71
C ALA A 287 -20.69 -3.61 6.29
N GLU A 288 -20.33 -3.08 5.11
CA GLU A 288 -20.90 -1.83 4.61
C GLU A 288 -22.39 -2.00 4.28
N LYS A 289 -22.79 -3.21 3.86
CA LYS A 289 -24.19 -3.56 3.58
C LYS A 289 -24.93 -4.07 4.81
N LYS A 290 -24.30 -4.95 5.61
CA LYS A 290 -24.87 -5.51 6.83
C LYS A 290 -25.25 -4.44 7.85
N TYR A 291 -24.51 -3.33 7.88
CA TYR A 291 -24.69 -2.23 8.82
C TYR A 291 -25.06 -0.91 8.13
N GLU A 292 -25.70 -0.96 6.96
CA GLU A 292 -26.10 0.22 6.18
C GLU A 292 -26.85 1.24 7.06
N ASP A 293 -27.86 0.80 7.82
CA ASP A 293 -28.63 1.63 8.78
C ASP A 293 -27.76 2.41 9.79
N PHE A 294 -26.61 1.85 10.21
CA PHE A 294 -25.70 2.55 11.10
C PHE A 294 -24.83 3.54 10.33
N LEU A 295 -24.37 3.15 9.14
CA LEU A 295 -23.44 3.92 8.33
C LEU A 295 -24.11 5.12 7.65
N GLU A 296 -25.44 5.14 7.52
CA GLU A 296 -26.22 6.30 7.09
C GLU A 296 -25.89 7.57 7.92
N GLU A 297 -25.47 7.43 9.19
CA GLU A 297 -25.06 8.57 10.03
C GLU A 297 -23.80 9.28 9.51
N LEU A 298 -23.03 8.66 8.61
CA LEU A 298 -21.87 9.28 7.95
C LEU A 298 -22.25 9.98 6.64
N GLU A 299 -23.45 9.76 6.11
CA GLU A 299 -23.89 10.38 4.87
C GLU A 299 -24.00 11.91 5.02
N GLY A 300 -23.49 12.63 4.02
CA GLY A 300 -23.47 14.09 4.02
C GLY A 300 -22.47 14.72 4.99
N ILE A 301 -21.74 13.95 5.79
CA ILE A 301 -20.63 14.47 6.59
C ILE A 301 -19.43 14.71 5.66
N GLU A 302 -18.91 15.94 5.67
CA GLU A 302 -17.72 16.27 4.90
C GLU A 302 -16.47 15.71 5.61
N ILE A 303 -15.98 14.57 5.12
CA ILE A 303 -14.82 13.87 5.68
C ILE A 303 -13.53 14.41 5.06
N LYS A 304 -12.74 15.15 5.86
CA LYS A 304 -11.49 15.78 5.42
C LYS A 304 -10.25 15.14 6.02
N GLU A 305 -9.15 15.28 5.31
CA GLU A 305 -7.82 15.01 5.85
C GLU A 305 -7.47 15.97 7.01
N PRO A 306 -6.64 15.53 7.97
CA PRO A 306 -6.18 16.36 9.07
C PRO A 306 -5.54 17.69 8.59
N PRO A 307 -5.88 18.84 9.20
CA PRO A 307 -5.41 20.15 8.74
C PRO A 307 -3.87 20.24 8.63
N GLY A 308 -3.40 20.71 7.46
CA GLY A 308 -1.96 20.89 7.18
C GLY A 308 -1.20 19.60 6.87
N CYS A 309 -1.83 18.43 6.97
CA CYS A 309 -1.25 17.17 6.54
C CYS A 309 -1.08 17.17 5.00
N ARG A 310 0.11 16.83 4.52
CA ARG A 310 0.42 16.69 3.08
C ARG A 310 0.65 15.24 2.66
N CYS A 311 0.08 14.27 3.39
CA CYS A 311 0.26 12.84 3.09
C CYS A 311 -0.20 12.49 1.66
N GLY A 312 -1.28 13.11 1.17
CA GLY A 312 -1.74 12.86 -0.20
C GLY A 312 -0.70 13.23 -1.27
N ASP A 313 0.06 14.31 -1.04
CA ASP A 313 1.10 14.75 -1.97
C ASP A 313 2.34 13.87 -1.88
N VAL A 314 2.67 13.40 -0.66
CA VAL A 314 3.73 12.41 -0.44
C VAL A 314 3.38 11.09 -1.13
N LEU A 315 2.14 10.61 -1.00
CA LEU A 315 1.69 9.36 -1.62
C LEU A 315 1.66 9.43 -3.15
N ARG A 316 1.41 10.62 -3.71
CA ARG A 316 1.52 10.87 -5.16
C ARG A 316 2.96 11.08 -5.63
N GLY A 317 3.92 11.22 -4.72
CA GLY A 317 5.33 11.50 -5.02
C GLY A 317 5.65 12.96 -5.36
N VAL A 318 4.67 13.86 -5.21
CA VAL A 318 4.79 15.29 -5.60
C VAL A 318 5.74 16.03 -4.67
N ILE A 319 5.81 15.60 -3.40
CA ILE A 319 6.75 16.10 -2.41
C ILE A 319 7.40 14.95 -1.65
N ASP A 320 8.62 15.15 -1.19
CA ASP A 320 9.28 14.29 -0.22
C ASP A 320 8.70 14.52 1.20
N ALA A 321 8.78 13.52 2.07
CA ALA A 321 8.23 13.62 3.44
C ALA A 321 8.77 14.84 4.23
N ARG A 322 10.05 15.19 4.04
CA ARG A 322 10.72 16.34 4.69
C ARG A 322 10.21 17.69 4.22
N GLU A 323 9.54 17.76 3.06
CA GLU A 323 8.94 18.99 2.53
C GLU A 323 7.58 19.31 3.19
N CYS A 324 6.98 18.34 3.90
CA CYS A 324 5.78 18.58 4.68
C CYS A 324 6.09 19.48 5.89
N PRO A 325 5.38 20.60 6.09
CA PRO A 325 5.68 21.56 7.17
C PRO A 325 5.48 21.00 8.57
N LEU A 326 4.70 19.92 8.71
CA LEU A 326 4.44 19.24 9.98
C LEU A 326 5.47 18.15 10.30
N PHE A 327 6.21 17.66 9.30
CA PHE A 327 7.14 16.53 9.44
C PHE A 327 8.19 16.82 10.50
N GLY A 328 8.34 15.90 11.46
CA GLY A 328 9.34 16.00 12.50
C GLY A 328 9.07 17.08 13.54
N LYS A 329 7.98 17.85 13.41
CA LYS A 329 7.61 18.93 14.33
C LYS A 329 6.34 18.53 15.09
N LYS A 330 5.18 18.92 14.55
CA LYS A 330 3.88 18.55 15.10
C LYS A 330 3.47 17.12 14.78
N CYS A 331 4.02 16.55 13.69
CA CYS A 331 3.77 15.18 13.28
C CYS A 331 5.02 14.34 13.57
N THR A 332 4.93 13.45 14.56
CA THR A 332 5.97 12.49 14.96
C THR A 332 5.35 11.10 15.15
N PRO A 333 6.14 10.01 15.26
CA PRO A 333 5.58 8.69 15.53
C PRO A 333 4.79 8.61 16.85
N GLU A 334 5.15 9.41 17.85
CA GLU A 334 4.44 9.52 19.13
C GLU A 334 3.13 10.32 18.99
N HIS A 335 3.15 11.38 18.18
CA HIS A 335 1.99 12.24 17.91
C HIS A 335 1.75 12.35 16.39
N PRO A 336 1.23 11.29 15.75
CA PRO A 336 1.07 11.27 14.30
C PRO A 336 -0.16 12.09 13.89
N ILE A 337 0.04 13.07 13.00
CA ILE A 337 -1.06 13.84 12.42
C ILE A 337 -1.64 13.15 11.19
N GLY A 338 -0.82 12.40 10.45
CA GLY A 338 -1.22 11.76 9.21
C GLY A 338 -0.79 10.30 9.17
N PRO A 339 -1.43 9.49 8.32
CA PRO A 339 -1.20 8.05 8.26
C PRO A 339 0.21 7.66 7.84
N CYS A 340 0.89 8.47 7.01
CA CYS A 340 2.26 8.18 6.58
C CYS A 340 3.26 8.26 7.74
N MET A 341 2.90 8.90 8.87
CA MET A 341 3.70 8.87 10.10
C MET A 341 3.29 7.73 11.04
N VAL A 342 2.11 7.15 10.86
CA VAL A 342 1.60 6.02 11.65
C VAL A 342 2.18 4.70 11.14
N SER A 343 1.96 4.40 9.86
CA SER A 343 2.30 3.08 9.32
C SER A 343 3.81 2.87 9.27
N PHE A 344 4.24 1.65 9.58
CA PHE A 344 5.64 1.25 9.45
C PHE A 344 6.12 1.30 7.99
N GLU A 345 5.21 1.11 7.03
CA GLU A 345 5.43 1.25 5.59
C GLU A 345 5.26 2.70 5.09
N GLY A 346 4.88 3.61 5.98
CA GLY A 346 4.63 5.00 5.66
C GLY A 346 5.91 5.79 5.40
N ALA A 347 5.90 6.57 4.30
CA ALA A 347 6.99 7.44 3.87
C ALA A 347 7.58 8.29 5.00
N CYS A 348 6.70 9.00 5.73
CA CYS A 348 7.10 9.91 6.78
C CYS A 348 7.66 9.16 7.99
N ASN A 349 7.08 8.02 8.35
CA ASN A 349 7.56 7.22 9.47
C ASN A 349 8.96 6.66 9.17
N ILE A 350 9.16 6.07 7.97
CA ILE A 350 10.45 5.55 7.53
C ILE A 350 11.51 6.66 7.53
N GLU A 351 11.18 7.80 6.94
CA GLU A 351 12.10 8.94 6.87
C GLU A 351 12.46 9.47 8.27
N TYR A 352 11.48 9.54 9.18
CA TYR A 352 11.71 9.95 10.56
C TYR A 352 12.61 8.96 11.31
N ARG A 353 12.35 7.65 11.17
CA ARG A 353 13.09 6.59 11.89
C ARG A 353 14.57 6.53 11.55
N TYR A 354 14.93 6.82 10.29
CA TYR A 354 16.28 6.57 9.79
C TYR A 354 17.09 7.83 9.48
N LYS A 355 16.44 8.98 9.24
CA LYS A 355 17.13 10.19 8.76
C LYS A 355 16.89 11.43 9.60
N LYS A 356 16.19 11.33 10.74
CA LYS A 356 15.94 12.45 11.65
C LYS A 356 16.73 12.33 12.96
#